data_AF-A0A2V7BSB9-F1
#
_entry.id   AF-A0A2V7BSB9-F1
#
_cell.length_a   1.000
_cell.length_b   1.000
_cell.length_c   1.000
_cell.angle_alpha   90.00
_cell.angle_beta   90.00
_cell.angle_gamma   90.00
#
_symmetry.space_group_name_H-M   'P 1'
#
loop_
_entity.id
_entity.type
_entity.pdbx_description
1 polymer ?
#
loop_
_entity_poly.entity_id
_entity_poly.type
_entity_poly.pdbx_seq_one_letter_code
_entity_poly.pdbx_strand_id
1 'polypeptide(L)'
;MSPGGHLLTTVLAAGAGLVATGSVPVAVGVVAGGFLIDTDHLVDYVLVERRRELTPAAFLRHYNEGHTRRVVLVLHSYEVFLALAGLAWWLDSAWLAGYLAGGAMHLVLDIIFNGRLTPKSIFAFYSLGFRFAHAFDAAALFGTEPRVAPPGFWRSFLFGARLTRRR
;
A
#
# COMPACT_ATOMS: atom_id res chain seq x y z
N MET A 1 -5.53 -4.97 2.27
CA MET A 1 -6.07 -5.87 1.24
C MET A 1 -4.95 -6.75 0.69
N SER A 2 -5.24 -7.75 -0.15
CA SER A 2 -4.18 -8.41 -0.94
C SER A 2 -3.81 -7.55 -2.17
N PRO A 3 -2.60 -7.69 -2.74
CA PRO A 3 -2.23 -6.95 -3.95
C PRO A 3 -3.18 -7.18 -5.13
N GLY A 4 -3.68 -8.41 -5.30
CA GLY A 4 -4.67 -8.73 -6.33
C GLY A 4 -6.03 -8.08 -6.08
N GLY A 5 -6.40 -7.89 -4.81
CA GLY A 5 -7.57 -7.10 -4.44
C GLY A 5 -7.43 -5.65 -4.87
N HIS A 6 -6.30 -5.02 -4.55
CA HIS A 6 -5.99 -3.64 -4.95
C HIS A 6 -5.97 -3.46 -6.46
N LEU A 7 -5.41 -4.42 -7.21
CA LEU A 7 -5.46 -4.40 -8.67
C LEU A 7 -6.91 -4.39 -9.19
N LEU A 8 -7.75 -5.28 -8.67
CA LEU A 8 -9.15 -5.38 -9.12
C LEU A 8 -9.94 -4.11 -8.80
N THR A 9 -9.85 -3.60 -7.58
CA THR A 9 -10.57 -2.38 -7.18
C THR A 9 -10.07 -1.16 -7.96
N THR A 10 -8.77 -1.08 -8.24
CA THR A 10 -8.18 -0.01 -9.06
C THR A 10 -8.69 -0.03 -10.49
N VAL A 11 -8.76 -1.21 -11.13
CA VAL A 11 -9.31 -1.34 -12.48
C VAL A 11 -10.76 -0.86 -12.53
N LEU A 12 -11.57 -1.27 -11.54
CA LEU A 12 -12.97 -0.85 -11.44
C LEU A 12 -13.09 0.66 -11.21
N ALA A 13 -12.30 1.23 -10.30
CA ALA A 13 -12.31 2.66 -10.00
C ALA A 13 -11.84 3.50 -11.19
N ALA A 14 -10.80 3.06 -11.91
CA ALA A 14 -10.31 3.74 -13.10
C ALA A 14 -11.35 3.73 -14.22
N GLY A 15 -12.02 2.58 -14.45
CA GLY A 15 -13.11 2.47 -15.42
C GLY A 15 -14.30 3.37 -15.06
N ALA A 16 -14.73 3.35 -13.79
CA ALA A 16 -15.79 4.22 -13.30
C ALA A 16 -15.42 5.71 -13.43
N GLY A 17 -14.19 6.09 -13.08
CA GLY A 17 -13.67 7.44 -13.23
C GLY A 17 -13.64 7.90 -14.68
N LEU A 18 -13.21 7.02 -15.61
CA LEU A 18 -13.22 7.33 -17.04
C LEU A 18 -14.64 7.56 -17.57
N VAL A 19 -15.60 6.70 -17.21
CA VAL A 19 -17.00 6.84 -17.63
C VAL A 19 -17.63 8.11 -17.05
N ALA A 20 -17.37 8.42 -15.78
CA ALA A 20 -17.97 9.57 -15.09
C ALA A 20 -17.41 10.92 -15.55
N THR A 21 -16.13 10.98 -15.95
CA THR A 21 -15.44 12.25 -16.23
C THR A 21 -15.07 12.43 -17.71
N GLY A 22 -15.04 11.35 -18.50
CA GLY A 22 -14.46 11.35 -19.85
C GLY A 22 -12.94 11.60 -19.88
N SER A 23 -12.26 11.62 -18.72
CA SER A 23 -10.88 12.07 -18.61
C SER A 23 -9.90 10.91 -18.48
N VAL A 24 -9.11 10.69 -19.55
CA VAL A 24 -7.99 9.73 -19.55
C VAL A 24 -6.95 10.06 -18.46
N PRO A 25 -6.53 11.34 -18.27
CA PRO A 25 -5.65 11.70 -17.16
C PRO A 25 -6.13 11.25 -15.78
N VAL A 26 -7.43 11.40 -15.51
CA VAL A 26 -8.03 10.94 -14.24
C VAL A 26 -7.93 9.43 -14.12
N ALA A 27 -8.32 8.68 -15.15
CA ALA A 27 -8.30 7.22 -15.12
C ALA A 27 -6.87 6.67 -14.94
N VAL A 28 -5.88 7.22 -15.65
CA VAL A 28 -4.48 6.80 -15.50
C VAL A 28 -3.93 7.21 -14.13
N GLY A 29 -4.29 8.41 -13.64
CA GLY A 29 -3.99 8.83 -12.28
C GLY A 29 -4.54 7.82 -11.26
N VAL A 30 -5.80 7.40 -11.39
CA VAL A 30 -6.40 6.39 -10.50
C VAL A 30 -5.64 5.07 -10.55
N VAL A 31 -5.19 4.62 -11.72
CA VAL A 31 -4.34 3.41 -11.81
C VAL A 31 -3.02 3.60 -11.07
N ALA A 32 -2.36 4.74 -11.27
CA ALA A 32 -1.09 5.05 -10.62
C ALA A 32 -1.23 5.12 -9.09
N GLY A 33 -2.24 5.82 -8.59
CA GLY A 33 -2.48 5.93 -7.15
C GLY A 33 -3.07 4.66 -6.52
N GLY A 34 -3.93 3.94 -7.25
CA GLY A 34 -4.65 2.79 -6.71
C GLY A 34 -3.83 1.50 -6.66
N PHE A 35 -2.86 1.34 -7.56
CA PHE A 35 -2.05 0.12 -7.63
C PHE A 35 -0.55 0.38 -7.64
N LEU A 36 -0.06 1.41 -8.35
CA LEU A 36 1.39 1.68 -8.39
C LEU A 36 1.91 2.36 -7.12
N ILE A 37 1.03 2.81 -6.23
CA ILE A 37 1.42 3.28 -4.89
C ILE A 37 2.22 2.22 -4.11
N ASP A 38 1.90 0.93 -4.31
CA ASP A 38 2.60 -0.22 -3.71
C ASP A 38 4.06 -0.36 -4.17
N THR A 39 4.50 0.41 -5.17
CA THR A 39 5.90 0.36 -5.61
C THR A 39 6.88 0.83 -4.53
N ASP A 40 6.42 1.60 -3.53
CA ASP A 40 7.27 1.96 -2.40
C ASP A 40 7.64 0.74 -1.53
N HIS A 41 6.83 -0.32 -1.51
CA HIS A 41 7.24 -1.60 -0.92
C HIS A 41 8.43 -2.20 -1.66
N LEU A 42 8.47 -2.12 -2.99
CA LEU A 42 9.63 -2.62 -3.75
C LEU A 42 10.88 -1.78 -3.45
N VAL A 43 10.72 -0.47 -3.34
CA VAL A 43 11.82 0.44 -2.96
C VAL A 43 12.33 0.09 -1.55
N ASP A 44 11.44 -0.10 -0.58
CA ASP A 44 11.79 -0.51 0.78
C ASP A 44 12.50 -1.88 0.78
N TYR A 45 11.96 -2.86 0.04
CA TYR A 45 12.53 -4.20 -0.08
C TYR A 45 14.00 -4.19 -0.51
N VAL A 46 14.33 -3.37 -1.51
CA VAL A 46 15.67 -3.31 -2.10
C VAL A 46 16.60 -2.39 -1.31
N LEU A 47 16.14 -1.18 -0.97
CA LEU A 47 17.02 -0.14 -0.41
C LEU A 47 17.09 -0.18 1.11
N VAL A 48 15.96 -0.44 1.78
CA VAL A 48 15.86 -0.41 3.24
C VAL A 48 16.15 -1.78 3.83
N GLU A 49 15.44 -2.81 3.34
CA GLU A 49 15.59 -4.20 3.79
C GLU A 49 16.78 -4.91 3.13
N ARG A 50 17.42 -4.27 2.15
CA ARG A 50 18.65 -4.74 1.44
C ARG A 50 18.50 -6.14 0.85
N ARG A 51 17.29 -6.51 0.44
CA ARG A 51 17.00 -7.82 -0.14
C ARG A 51 17.49 -7.86 -1.59
N ARG A 52 18.10 -8.98 -1.98
CA ARG A 52 18.68 -9.17 -3.32
C ARG A 52 17.91 -10.18 -4.19
N GLU A 53 16.97 -10.91 -3.60
CA GLU A 53 16.15 -11.90 -4.31
C GLU A 53 14.97 -11.18 -4.98
N LEU A 54 15.08 -10.85 -6.27
CA LEU A 54 14.10 -10.01 -6.97
C LEU A 54 12.93 -10.78 -7.61
N THR A 55 12.70 -12.02 -7.17
CA THR A 55 11.56 -12.79 -7.70
C THR A 55 10.26 -12.28 -7.06
N PRO A 56 9.16 -12.17 -7.83
CA PRO A 56 7.87 -11.74 -7.27
C PRO A 56 7.39 -12.63 -6.12
N ALA A 57 7.69 -13.94 -6.18
CA ALA A 57 7.36 -14.88 -5.11
C ALA A 57 8.13 -14.60 -3.81
N ALA A 58 9.42 -14.26 -3.90
CA ALA A 58 10.22 -13.94 -2.72
C ALA A 58 9.84 -12.59 -2.10
N PHE A 59 9.55 -11.60 -2.94
CA PHE A 59 9.03 -10.31 -2.53
C PHE A 59 7.72 -10.48 -1.74
N LEU A 60 6.72 -11.15 -2.32
CA LEU A 60 5.43 -11.35 -1.64
C LEU A 60 5.58 -12.18 -0.36
N ARG A 61 6.41 -13.23 -0.37
CA ARG A 61 6.67 -14.05 0.82
C ARG A 61 7.25 -13.21 1.96
N HIS A 62 8.20 -12.33 1.67
CA HIS A 62 8.82 -11.46 2.67
C HIS A 62 7.79 -10.60 3.42
N TYR A 63 6.89 -9.93 2.69
CA TYR A 63 5.86 -9.09 3.31
C TYR A 63 4.73 -9.91 3.93
N ASN A 64 4.25 -10.97 3.27
CA ASN A 64 3.12 -11.76 3.76
C ASN A 64 3.46 -12.55 5.02
N GLU A 65 4.70 -13.01 5.18
CA GLU A 65 5.15 -13.71 6.40
C GLU A 65 5.60 -12.76 7.51
N GLY A 66 5.64 -11.44 7.25
CA GLY A 66 6.02 -10.44 8.25
C GLY A 66 7.52 -10.40 8.54
N HIS A 67 8.37 -10.72 7.56
CA HIS A 67 9.84 -10.65 7.70
C HIS A 67 10.40 -9.22 7.61
N THR A 68 9.53 -8.24 7.34
CA THR A 68 9.89 -6.83 7.25
C THR A 68 10.40 -6.32 8.59
N ARG A 69 11.56 -5.68 8.58
CA ARG A 69 12.15 -5.07 9.79
C ARG A 69 11.85 -3.58 9.89
N ARG A 70 11.86 -2.88 8.75
CA ARG A 70 11.56 -1.45 8.66
C ARG A 70 10.46 -1.16 7.66
N VAL A 71 9.61 -0.19 8.01
CA VAL A 71 8.39 0.13 7.25
C VAL A 71 8.37 1.62 6.94
N VAL A 72 9.02 2.02 5.85
CA VAL A 72 9.15 3.44 5.49
C VAL A 72 7.98 3.91 4.63
N LEU A 73 7.54 3.10 3.65
CA LEU A 73 6.39 3.28 2.75
C LEU A 73 5.98 4.75 2.56
N VAL A 74 6.84 5.52 1.89
CA VAL A 74 6.70 6.98 1.78
C VAL A 74 5.40 7.38 1.07
N LEU A 75 4.99 6.63 0.04
CA LEU A 75 3.79 6.94 -0.73
C LEU A 75 2.51 6.66 0.08
N HIS A 76 2.59 5.74 1.03
CA HIS A 76 1.55 5.47 2.03
C HIS A 76 1.59 6.47 3.20
N SER A 77 1.81 7.76 2.94
CA SER A 77 1.80 8.78 3.98
C SER A 77 0.83 9.91 3.74
N TYR A 78 0.14 10.33 4.80
CA TYR A 78 -0.75 11.49 4.77
C TYR A 78 0.02 12.77 4.39
N GLU A 79 1.25 12.90 4.87
CA GLU A 79 2.09 14.06 4.61
C GLU A 79 2.40 14.19 3.11
N VAL A 80 2.76 13.10 2.44
CA VAL A 80 2.97 13.09 0.99
C VAL A 80 1.65 13.30 0.24
N PHE A 81 0.54 12.70 0.69
CA PHE A 81 -0.78 12.94 0.11
C PHE A 81 -1.20 14.41 0.17
N LEU A 82 -1.01 15.08 1.31
CA LEU A 82 -1.33 16.49 1.48
C LEU A 82 -0.45 17.37 0.58
N ALA A 83 0.84 17.06 0.48
CA ALA A 83 1.73 17.76 -0.44
C ALA A 83 1.31 17.59 -1.90
N LEU A 84 0.96 16.37 -2.31
CA LEU A 84 0.47 16.08 -3.66
C LEU A 84 -0.89 16.73 -3.93
N ALA A 85 -1.77 16.85 -2.92
CA ALA A 85 -3.04 17.57 -3.03
C ALA A 85 -2.84 19.08 -3.24
N GLY A 86 -1.92 19.70 -2.48
CA GLY A 86 -1.54 21.08 -2.70
C GLY A 86 -0.95 21.31 -4.10
N LEU A 87 -0.11 20.38 -4.56
CA LEU A 87 0.46 20.41 -5.92
C LEU A 87 -0.59 20.23 -7.01
N ALA A 88 -1.53 19.30 -6.81
CA ALA A 88 -2.64 19.06 -7.73
C ALA A 88 -3.51 20.31 -7.91
N TRP A 89 -3.82 20.97 -6.80
CA TRP A 89 -4.59 22.22 -6.80
C TRP A 89 -3.82 23.37 -7.46
N TRP A 90 -2.55 23.55 -7.12
CA TRP A 90 -1.73 24.64 -7.69
C TRP A 90 -1.53 24.50 -9.21
N LEU A 91 -1.40 23.26 -9.71
CA LEU A 91 -1.20 22.97 -11.13
C LEU A 91 -2.49 22.70 -11.91
N ASP A 92 -3.65 22.70 -11.26
CA ASP A 92 -4.93 22.22 -11.82
C ASP A 92 -4.79 20.85 -12.52
N SER A 93 -4.08 19.91 -11.87
CA SER A 93 -3.63 18.68 -12.51
C SER A 93 -4.61 17.52 -12.32
N ALA A 94 -5.33 17.18 -13.40
CA ALA A 94 -6.21 16.01 -13.46
C ALA A 94 -5.48 14.67 -13.20
N TRP A 95 -4.20 14.58 -13.55
CA TRP A 95 -3.36 13.40 -13.27
C TRP A 95 -3.16 13.19 -11.77
N LEU A 96 -2.78 14.26 -11.07
CA LEU A 96 -2.56 14.21 -9.62
C LEU A 96 -3.89 14.05 -8.87
N ALA A 97 -4.97 14.67 -9.34
CA ALA A 97 -6.30 14.44 -8.79
C ALA A 97 -6.71 12.96 -8.89
N GLY A 98 -6.48 12.33 -10.06
CA GLY A 98 -6.70 10.91 -10.25
C GLY A 98 -5.80 10.05 -9.34
N TYR A 99 -4.52 10.37 -9.22
CA TYR A 99 -3.58 9.69 -8.32
C TYR A 99 -4.06 9.76 -6.87
N LEU A 100 -4.48 10.92 -6.39
CA LEU A 100 -5.00 11.09 -5.03
C LEU A 100 -6.29 10.30 -4.81
N ALA A 101 -7.19 10.26 -5.79
CA ALA A 101 -8.44 9.49 -5.69
C ALA A 101 -8.16 7.98 -5.62
N GLY A 102 -7.32 7.45 -6.53
CA GLY A 102 -6.93 6.04 -6.52
C GLY A 102 -6.16 5.67 -5.25
N GLY A 103 -5.21 6.52 -4.85
CA GLY A 103 -4.42 6.32 -3.64
C GLY A 103 -5.26 6.40 -2.37
N ALA A 104 -6.21 7.33 -2.27
CA ALA A 104 -7.10 7.41 -1.11
C ALA A 104 -7.96 6.15 -0.99
N MET A 105 -8.50 5.66 -2.11
CA MET A 105 -9.18 4.36 -2.15
C MET A 105 -8.25 3.24 -1.66
N HIS A 106 -7.01 3.18 -2.15
CA HIS A 106 -6.02 2.19 -1.71
C HIS A 106 -5.82 2.21 -0.18
N LEU A 107 -5.52 3.39 0.38
CA LEU A 107 -5.29 3.53 1.83
C LEU A 107 -6.53 3.13 2.64
N VAL A 108 -7.73 3.52 2.20
CA VAL A 108 -9.00 3.16 2.85
C VAL A 108 -9.20 1.63 2.85
N LEU A 109 -8.93 0.97 1.72
CA LEU A 109 -9.04 -0.49 1.62
C LEU A 109 -8.05 -1.19 2.56
N ASP A 110 -6.84 -0.66 2.72
CA ASP A 110 -5.93 -1.21 3.70
C ASP A 110 -6.36 -0.94 5.14
N ILE A 111 -6.88 0.24 5.46
CA ILE A 111 -7.44 0.53 6.80
C ILE A 111 -8.54 -0.48 7.15
N ILE A 112 -9.45 -0.74 6.21
CA ILE A 112 -10.59 -1.65 6.42
C ILE A 112 -10.14 -3.11 6.51
N PHE A 113 -9.30 -3.59 5.59
CA PHE A 113 -8.99 -5.00 5.46
C PHE A 113 -7.73 -5.45 6.22
N ASN A 114 -6.77 -4.56 6.44
CA ASN A 114 -5.51 -4.84 7.14
C ASN A 114 -5.46 -4.26 8.56
N GLY A 115 -6.48 -3.52 9.02
CA GLY A 115 -6.59 -2.95 10.38
C GLY A 115 -6.27 -3.89 11.53
N ARG A 116 -6.58 -5.18 11.36
CA ARG A 116 -6.32 -6.21 12.37
C ARG A 116 -4.84 -6.58 12.52
N LEU A 117 -3.99 -6.15 11.58
CA LEU A 117 -2.55 -6.44 11.54
C LEU A 117 -1.70 -5.32 12.21
N THR A 118 -2.34 -4.23 12.64
CA THR A 118 -1.71 -3.05 13.27
C THR A 118 -2.33 -2.83 14.66
N PRO A 119 -1.82 -3.47 15.72
CA PRO A 119 -2.49 -3.50 17.02
C PRO A 119 -2.48 -2.16 17.79
N LYS A 120 -1.70 -1.16 17.38
CA LYS A 120 -1.54 0.11 18.12
C LYS A 120 -2.45 1.24 17.62
N SER A 121 -2.47 1.52 16.31
CA SER A 121 -3.40 2.45 15.65
C SER A 121 -3.17 2.43 14.15
N ILE A 122 -4.10 1.84 13.38
CA ILE A 122 -3.93 1.79 11.92
C ILE A 122 -3.96 3.18 11.29
N PHE A 123 -4.71 4.12 11.86
CA PHE A 123 -4.76 5.48 11.34
C PHE A 123 -3.44 6.22 11.55
N ALA A 124 -2.83 6.09 12.74
CA ALA A 124 -1.54 6.71 13.01
C ALA A 124 -0.41 6.13 12.14
N PHE A 125 -0.51 4.85 11.77
CA PHE A 125 0.48 4.19 10.90
C PHE A 125 0.70 4.91 9.57
N TYR A 126 -0.34 5.48 8.97
CA TYR A 126 -0.24 6.23 7.72
C TYR A 126 0.35 7.65 7.89
N SER A 127 0.74 8.07 9.09
CA SER A 127 1.62 9.23 9.26
C SER A 127 3.08 8.79 9.11
N LEU A 128 3.80 9.43 8.19
CA LEU A 128 5.25 9.25 8.08
C LEU A 128 5.95 9.73 9.35
N GLY A 129 5.50 10.82 9.95
CA GLY A 129 6.02 11.32 11.22
C GLY A 129 5.85 10.31 12.36
N PHE A 130 4.70 9.65 12.43
CA PHE A 130 4.46 8.59 13.42
C PHE A 130 5.39 7.40 13.22
N ARG A 131 5.59 6.94 11.98
CA ARG A 131 6.53 5.85 11.68
C ARG A 131 7.97 6.25 11.98
N PHE A 132 8.36 7.48 11.66
CA PHE A 132 9.66 8.04 12.02
C PHE A 132 9.89 8.08 13.53
N ALA A 133 8.90 8.51 14.32
CA ALA A 133 8.96 8.52 15.78
C ALA A 133 9.15 7.11 16.39
N HIS A 134 8.77 6.06 15.65
CA HIS A 134 9.00 4.66 16.00
C HIS A 134 10.22 4.06 15.27
N ALA A 135 11.11 4.89 14.74
CA ALA A 135 12.31 4.50 13.98
C ALA A 135 12.02 3.55 12.79
N PHE A 136 10.79 3.62 12.26
CA PHE A 136 10.24 2.72 11.25
C PHE A 136 10.19 1.24 11.65
N ASP A 137 10.34 0.91 12.94
CA ASP A 137 10.45 -0.47 13.41
C ASP A 137 9.14 -1.25 13.21
N ALA A 138 9.20 -2.31 12.40
CA ALA A 138 8.03 -3.10 12.04
C ALA A 138 7.38 -3.78 13.24
N ALA A 139 8.17 -4.29 14.19
CA ALA A 139 7.64 -4.93 15.40
C ALA A 139 6.94 -3.92 16.30
N ALA A 140 7.46 -2.69 16.41
CA ALA A 140 6.85 -1.61 17.15
C ALA A 140 5.52 -1.14 16.51
N LEU A 141 5.42 -1.16 15.18
CA LEU A 141 4.26 -0.67 14.43
C LEU A 141 3.16 -1.74 14.22
N PHE A 142 3.55 -2.97 13.87
CA PHE A 142 2.67 -4.07 13.51
C PHE A 142 2.56 -5.18 14.56
N GLY A 143 3.40 -5.16 15.59
CA GLY A 143 3.55 -6.29 16.51
C GLY A 143 4.30 -7.46 15.88
N THR A 144 4.41 -8.55 16.63
CA THR A 144 5.21 -9.73 16.28
C THR A 144 4.36 -10.99 16.06
N GLU A 145 3.05 -10.83 15.82
CA GLU A 145 2.15 -11.97 15.61
C GLU A 145 2.55 -12.73 14.33
N PRO A 146 2.72 -14.06 14.40
CA PRO A 146 3.14 -14.85 13.24
C PRO A 146 2.13 -14.78 12.09
N ARG A 147 2.64 -14.65 10.88
CA ARG A 147 1.86 -14.59 9.64
C ARG A 147 2.31 -15.69 8.70
N VAL A 148 1.37 -16.27 7.96
CA VAL A 148 1.66 -17.31 6.97
C VAL A 148 1.23 -16.83 5.59
N ALA A 149 2.14 -16.91 4.63
CA ALA A 149 1.85 -16.68 3.23
C ALA A 149 1.20 -17.93 2.59
N PRO A 150 0.19 -17.76 1.73
CA PRO A 150 -0.31 -18.84 0.89
C PRO A 150 0.79 -19.37 -0.03
N PRO A 151 0.84 -20.69 -0.30
CA PRO A 151 1.88 -21.27 -1.14
C PRO A 151 1.76 -20.79 -2.59
N GLY A 152 2.89 -20.35 -3.15
CA GLY A 152 3.00 -19.90 -4.53
C GLY A 152 2.60 -18.43 -4.76
N PHE A 153 3.12 -17.85 -5.84
CA PHE A 153 2.93 -16.44 -6.18
C PHE A 153 1.45 -16.05 -6.29
N TRP A 154 0.68 -16.75 -7.13
CA TRP A 154 -0.71 -16.37 -7.42
C TRP A 154 -1.61 -16.40 -6.18
N ARG A 155 -1.45 -17.39 -5.31
CA ARG A 155 -2.23 -17.45 -4.07
C ARG A 155 -1.82 -16.34 -3.11
N SER A 156 -0.53 -16.07 -2.98
CA SER A 156 -0.02 -14.94 -2.18
C SER A 156 -0.51 -13.59 -2.71
N PHE A 157 -0.55 -13.41 -4.03
CA PHE A 157 -1.00 -12.20 -4.69
C PHE A 157 -2.51 -11.98 -4.50
N LEU A 158 -3.33 -13.02 -4.70
CA LEU A 158 -4.80 -12.91 -4.64
C LEU A 158 -5.34 -12.89 -3.21
N PHE A 159 -4.72 -13.62 -2.28
CA PHE A 159 -5.29 -13.81 -0.94
C PHE A 159 -4.50 -13.16 0.19
N GLY A 160 -3.26 -12.72 -0.05
CA GLY A 160 -2.43 -12.08 0.98
C GLY A 160 -2.11 -12.98 2.18
N ALA A 161 -1.57 -12.39 3.24
CA ALA A 161 -1.22 -13.08 4.48
C ALA A 161 -2.43 -13.55 5.30
N ARG A 162 -2.25 -14.63 6.07
CA ARG A 162 -3.21 -15.05 7.10
C ARG A 162 -2.52 -15.08 8.46
N LEU A 163 -3.22 -14.61 9.50
CA LEU A 163 -2.78 -14.79 10.88
C LEU A 163 -2.86 -16.28 11.23
N THR A 164 -1.82 -16.82 11.87
CA THR A 164 -1.95 -18.14 12.51
C THR A 164 -2.96 -18.00 13.65
N ARG A 165 -4.09 -18.72 13.60
CA ARG A 165 -4.98 -18.82 14.77
C ARG A 165 -4.12 -19.31 15.94
N ARG A 166 -4.05 -18.53 17.02
CA ARG A 166 -3.61 -19.08 18.31
C ARG A 166 -4.54 -20.26 18.61
N ARG A 167 -3.96 -21.44 18.80
CA ARG A 167 -4.66 -22.58 19.38
C ARG A 167 -4.95 -22.28 20.84
#